data_AF-A0AA86YZ94-F1
#
_entry.id   AF-A0AA86YZ94-F1
#
_cell.length_a   1.000
_cell.length_b   1.000
_cell.length_c   1.000
_cell.angle_alpha   90.00
_cell.angle_beta   90.00
_cell.angle_gamma   90.00
#
_symmetry.space_group_name_H-M   'P 1'
#
loop_
_entity.id
_entity.type
_entity.pdbx_description
1 polymer ?
#
loop_
_entity_poly.entity_id
_entity_poly.type
_entity_poly.pdbx_seq_one_letter_code
_entity_poly.pdbx_strand_id
1 'polypeptide(L)'
;MALVSISEAARLTGKSRRTIQRYVATGKLSMSQSDATGKSIDISELIRVFGAIKQVDVTASATDDDVTMSQSDTLNNDKKELENQLLQQQVELLKQPTRG
;
A
#
# COMPACT_ATOMS: atom_id res chain seq x y z
N MET A 1 -13.83 12.31 -13.42
CA MET A 1 -12.72 11.33 -13.43
C MET A 1 -13.24 10.01 -12.89
N ALA A 2 -12.68 8.89 -13.34
CA ALA A 2 -13.08 7.57 -12.88
C ALA A 2 -12.37 7.25 -11.55
N LEU A 3 -13.16 6.89 -10.53
CA LEU A 3 -12.68 6.52 -9.20
C LEU A 3 -12.74 5.00 -9.04
N VAL A 4 -11.66 4.41 -8.53
CA VAL A 4 -11.52 2.97 -8.34
C VAL A 4 -11.13 2.62 -6.91
N SER A 5 -11.49 1.42 -6.47
CA SER A 5 -11.07 0.91 -5.16
C SER A 5 -9.58 0.51 -5.16
N ILE A 6 -8.99 0.30 -3.98
CA ILE A 6 -7.60 -0.22 -3.85
C ILE A 6 -7.43 -1.57 -4.57
N SER A 7 -8.44 -2.45 -4.50
CA SER A 7 -8.40 -3.76 -5.16
C SER A 7 -8.38 -3.64 -6.67
N GLU A 8 -9.11 -2.67 -7.20
CA GLU A 8 -9.20 -2.42 -8.64
C GLU A 8 -7.97 -1.68 -9.16
N ALA A 9 -7.48 -0.70 -8.40
CA ALA A 9 -6.18 -0.07 -8.64
C ALA A 9 -5.04 -1.10 -8.71
N ALA A 10 -5.03 -2.09 -7.81
CA ALA A 10 -4.05 -3.18 -7.84
C ALA A 10 -4.16 -4.02 -9.12
N ARG A 11 -5.38 -4.29 -9.61
CA ARG A 11 -5.60 -5.01 -10.87
C ARG A 11 -5.15 -4.19 -12.08
N LEU A 12 -5.52 -2.91 -12.15
CA LEU A 12 -5.22 -2.01 -13.26
C LEU A 12 -3.72 -1.74 -13.41
N THR A 13 -3.00 -1.64 -12.29
CA THR A 13 -1.56 -1.35 -12.26
C THR A 13 -0.68 -2.60 -12.28
N GLY A 14 -1.26 -3.78 -12.06
CA GLY A 14 -0.52 -5.02 -11.82
C GLY A 14 0.30 -5.02 -10.52
N LYS A 15 0.17 -4.01 -9.65
CA LYS A 15 0.89 -3.92 -8.38
C LYS A 15 0.06 -4.51 -7.23
N SER A 16 0.74 -4.96 -6.18
CA SER A 16 0.06 -5.50 -5.00
C SER A 16 -0.76 -4.41 -4.27
N ARG A 17 -1.88 -4.80 -3.64
CA ARG A 17 -2.68 -3.89 -2.79
C ARG A 17 -1.83 -3.17 -1.73
N ARG A 18 -0.85 -3.87 -1.16
CA ARG A 18 0.10 -3.32 -0.17
C ARG A 18 0.97 -2.20 -0.78
N THR A 19 1.38 -2.33 -2.03
CA THR A 19 2.11 -1.28 -2.75
C THR A 19 1.24 -0.05 -2.94
N ILE A 20 -0.01 -0.23 -3.37
CA ILE A 20 -0.96 0.88 -3.50
C ILE A 20 -1.17 1.58 -2.15
N GLN A 21 -1.41 0.83 -1.08
CA GLN A 21 -1.57 1.37 0.28
C GLN A 21 -0.33 2.12 0.77
N ARG A 22 0.87 1.59 0.53
CA ARG A 22 2.13 2.25 0.88
C ARG A 22 2.26 3.58 0.14
N TYR A 23 1.93 3.62 -1.14
CA TYR A 23 2.03 4.83 -1.94
C TYR A 23 1.05 5.91 -1.46
N VAL A 24 -0.16 5.52 -1.08
CA VAL A 24 -1.12 6.42 -0.41
C VAL A 24 -0.57 6.92 0.93
N ALA A 25 -0.05 6.03 1.78
CA ALA A 25 0.50 6.40 3.09
C ALA A 25 1.72 7.34 2.97
N THR A 26 2.53 7.17 1.93
CA THR A 26 3.68 8.06 1.65
C THR A 26 3.31 9.34 0.89
N GLY A 27 2.03 9.55 0.56
CA GLY A 27 1.56 10.73 -0.20
C GLY A 27 1.92 10.72 -1.69
N LYS A 28 2.41 9.60 -2.24
CA LYS A 28 2.70 9.46 -3.67
C LYS A 28 1.43 9.35 -4.51
N LEU A 29 0.40 8.73 -3.94
CA LEU A 29 -0.94 8.63 -4.53
C LEU A 29 -1.94 9.39 -3.67
N SER A 30 -2.77 10.17 -4.33
CA SER A 30 -3.92 10.81 -3.69
C SER A 30 -5.09 9.85 -3.63
N MET A 31 -5.82 9.88 -2.51
CA MET A 31 -6.97 9.03 -2.27
C MET A 31 -8.09 9.87 -1.68
N SER A 32 -9.28 9.74 -2.26
CA SER A 32 -10.49 10.43 -1.81
C SER A 32 -11.37 9.47 -1.03
N GLN A 33 -11.90 9.93 0.09
CA GLN A 33 -12.88 9.18 0.86
C GLN A 33 -14.26 9.54 0.32
N SER A 34 -14.96 8.57 -0.27
CA SER A 34 -16.33 8.75 -0.74
C SER A 34 -17.29 8.04 0.21
N ASP A 35 -18.39 8.72 0.56
CA ASP A 35 -19.36 8.24 1.55
C ASP A 35 -20.10 6.96 1.13
N ALA A 36 -20.09 6.62 -0.17
CA ALA A 36 -20.86 5.48 -0.70
C ALA A 36 -20.09 4.14 -0.72
N THR A 37 -18.77 4.15 -0.92
CA THR A 37 -17.95 2.93 -1.13
C THR A 37 -16.62 2.95 -0.38
N GLY A 38 -16.35 4.00 0.40
CA GLY A 38 -15.12 4.15 1.17
C GLY A 38 -13.97 4.76 0.36
N LYS A 39 -12.76 4.28 0.61
CA LYS A 39 -11.50 4.83 0.05
C LYS A 39 -11.41 4.57 -1.45
N SER A 40 -11.26 5.64 -2.23
CA SER A 40 -11.24 5.63 -3.70
C SER A 40 -10.01 6.37 -4.26
N ILE A 41 -9.49 5.91 -5.39
CA ILE A 41 -8.29 6.44 -6.04
C ILE A 41 -8.67 6.83 -7.47
N ASP A 42 -8.20 7.98 -7.93
CA ASP A 42 -8.41 8.42 -9.31
C ASP A 42 -7.52 7.64 -10.28
N ILE A 43 -8.08 7.21 -11.41
CA ILE A 43 -7.29 6.58 -12.49
C ILE A 43 -6.15 7.49 -12.97
N SER A 44 -6.37 8.80 -12.99
CA SER A 44 -5.36 9.80 -13.39
C SER A 44 -4.13 9.77 -12.46
N GLU A 45 -4.36 9.57 -11.16
CA GLU A 45 -3.28 9.41 -10.18
C GLU A 45 -2.52 8.10 -10.40
N LEU A 46 -3.23 7.02 -10.75
CA LEU A 46 -2.59 5.74 -11.09
C LEU A 46 -1.71 5.87 -12.33
N ILE A 47 -2.19 6.55 -13.38
CA ILE A 47 -1.43 6.76 -14.62
C ILE A 47 -0.21 7.64 -14.37
N ARG A 48 -0.36 8.71 -13.59
CA ARG A 48 0.75 9.62 -13.23
C ARG A 48 1.87 8.89 -12.49
N VAL A 49 1.52 7.94 -11.61
CA VAL A 49 2.47 7.30 -10.70
C VAL A 49 3.03 5.99 -11.25
N PHE A 50 2.23 5.21 -11.97
CA PHE A 50 2.59 3.89 -12.48
C PHE A 50 2.73 3.83 -14.01
N GLY A 51 2.42 4.91 -14.71
CA GLY A 51 2.44 4.96 -16.18
C GLY A 51 1.17 4.40 -16.81
N ALA A 52 1.27 4.02 -18.09
CA ALA A 52 0.13 3.50 -18.83
C ALA A 52 -0.44 2.24 -18.14
N ILE A 53 -1.68 2.32 -17.67
CA ILE A 53 -2.40 1.18 -17.10
C ILE A 53 -3.14 0.45 -18.22
N LYS A 54 -3.05 -0.89 -18.25
CA LYS A 54 -3.85 -1.69 -19.18
C LYS A 54 -5.29 -1.66 -18.66
N GLN A 55 -6.21 -1.08 -19.43
CA GLN A 55 -7.63 -1.39 -19.24
C GLN A 55 -7.78 -2.86 -19.57
N VAL A 56 -7.88 -3.69 -18.52
CA VAL A 56 -8.12 -5.12 -18.69
C VAL A 56 -9.59 -5.26 -19.08
N ASP A 57 -9.87 -5.10 -20.37
CA ASP A 57 -11.00 -5.81 -20.95
C ASP A 57 -10.79 -7.28 -20.63
N VAL A 58 -11.81 -7.91 -20.06
CA VAL A 58 -11.78 -9.26 -19.50
C VAL A 58 -11.51 -10.29 -20.60
N THR A 59 -10.26 -10.39 -21.03
CA THR A 59 -9.72 -11.46 -21.87
C THR A 59 -8.31 -11.72 -21.38
N ALA A 60 -8.13 -12.91 -20.82
CA ALA A 60 -6.88 -13.34 -20.23
C ALA A 60 -5.75 -13.24 -21.26
N SER A 61 -4.70 -12.48 -20.95
CA SER A 61 -3.35 -12.72 -21.48
C SER A 61 -2.31 -11.98 -20.65
N ALA A 62 -1.53 -12.78 -19.93
CA ALA A 62 -0.31 -12.37 -19.27
C ALA A 62 0.70 -11.85 -20.31
N THR A 63 1.23 -10.65 -20.10
CA THR A 63 2.52 -10.20 -20.66
C THR A 63 3.13 -9.17 -19.72
N ASP A 64 4.07 -9.69 -18.95
CA ASP A 64 5.40 -9.16 -18.61
C ASP A 64 5.69 -7.70 -19.00
N ASP A 65 6.01 -6.87 -18.00
CA ASP A 65 7.23 -6.04 -17.98
C ASP A 65 7.36 -5.32 -16.62
N ASP A 66 8.59 -5.30 -16.11
CA ASP A 66 9.14 -4.61 -14.93
C ASP A 66 8.99 -5.27 -13.54
N VAL A 67 9.75 -6.36 -13.38
CA VAL A 67 10.87 -6.51 -12.43
C VAL A 67 10.80 -5.67 -11.13
N THR A 68 10.47 -6.34 -10.03
CA THR A 68 11.43 -6.59 -8.93
C THR A 68 10.71 -7.50 -7.93
N MET A 69 11.00 -8.78 -8.05
CA MET A 69 10.88 -9.71 -6.93
C MET A 69 11.73 -9.16 -5.80
N SER A 70 11.08 -8.84 -4.68
CA SER A 70 11.78 -8.68 -3.42
C SER A 70 11.20 -9.73 -2.49
N GLN A 71 11.85 -10.90 -2.56
CA GLN A 71 11.82 -11.99 -1.59
C GLN A 71 12.43 -11.55 -0.23
N SER A 72 12.21 -10.29 0.13
CA SER A 72 12.65 -9.58 1.32
C SER A 72 11.44 -8.97 2.05
N ASP A 73 10.20 -9.29 1.65
CA ASP A 73 9.03 -8.89 2.41
C ASP A 73 8.85 -9.74 3.68
N THR A 74 9.18 -11.04 3.68
CA THR A 74 9.04 -11.87 4.90
C THR A 74 9.98 -11.39 6.01
N LEU A 75 11.28 -11.24 5.70
CA LEU A 75 12.30 -10.82 6.68
C LEU A 75 12.09 -9.38 7.19
N ASN A 76 11.56 -8.49 6.34
CA ASN A 76 11.31 -7.09 6.73
C ASN A 76 10.03 -6.90 7.55
N ASN A 77 9.05 -7.82 7.44
CA ASN A 77 7.90 -7.81 8.36
C ASN A 77 8.34 -8.27 9.76
N ASP A 78 9.14 -9.33 9.84
CA ASP A 78 9.66 -9.84 11.12
C ASP A 78 10.50 -8.77 11.86
N LYS A 79 11.36 -8.04 11.14
CA LYS A 79 12.15 -6.94 11.74
C LYS A 79 11.27 -5.79 12.26
N LYS A 80 10.23 -5.40 11.53
CA LYS A 80 9.31 -4.33 11.94
C LYS A 80 8.42 -4.72 13.12
N GLU A 81 8.07 -5.99 13.21
CA GLU A 81 7.33 -6.54 14.34
C GLU A 81 8.22 -6.57 15.59
N LEU A 82 9.49 -6.97 15.45
CA LEU A 82 10.47 -6.94 16.52
C LEU A 82 10.72 -5.51 17.04
N GLU A 83 10.90 -4.54 16.14
CA GLU A 83 11.08 -3.13 16.50
C GLU A 83 9.84 -2.57 17.23
N ASN A 84 8.62 -2.92 16.79
CA ASN A 84 7.39 -2.51 17.49
C ASN A 84 7.28 -3.10 18.90
N GLN A 85 7.60 -4.39 19.06
CA GLN A 85 7.57 -5.04 20.37
C GLN A 85 8.60 -4.44 21.33
N LEU A 86 9.80 -4.15 20.84
CA LEU A 86 10.85 -3.52 21.64
C LEU A 86 10.46 -2.09 22.05
N LEU A 87 9.90 -1.31 21.13
CA LEU A 87 9.44 0.04 21.41
C LEU A 87 8.29 0.04 22.43
N GLN A 88 7.37 -0.93 22.34
CA GLN A 88 6.30 -1.11 23.33
C GLN A 88 6.87 -1.46 24.72
N GLN A 89 7.87 -2.34 24.82
CA GLN A 89 8.55 -2.62 26.09
C GLN A 89 9.25 -1.39 26.68
N GLN A 90 9.91 -0.58 25.85
CA GLN A 90 10.56 0.64 26.33
C GLN A 90 9.54 1.64 26.90
N VAL A 91 8.40 1.80 26.24
CA VAL A 91 7.29 2.65 26.70
C VAL A 91 6.69 2.12 28.00
N GLU A 92 6.55 0.80 28.16
CA GLU A 92 6.09 0.17 29.40
C GLU A 92 7.03 0.46 30.59
N LEU A 93 8.34 0.33 30.37
CA LEU A 93 9.36 0.58 31.39
C LEU A 93 9.42 2.06 31.80
N LEU A 94 9.28 2.97 30.83
CA LEU A 94 9.25 4.42 31.08
C LEU A 94 7.93 4.89 31.73
N LYS A 95 6.85 4.11 31.61
CA LYS A 95 5.56 4.38 32.26
C LYS A 95 5.48 3.89 33.70
N GLN A 96 6.48 3.14 34.19
CA GLN A 96 6.52 2.86 35.62
C GLN A 96 6.76 4.18 36.36
N PRO A 97 5.89 4.56 37.30
CA PRO A 97 6.07 5.79 38.04
C PRO A 97 7.40 5.69 38.75
N THR A 98 8.30 6.63 38.46
CA THR A 98 9.36 6.99 39.40
C THR A 98 8.64 7.30 40.72
N ARG A 99 8.63 6.31 41.62
CA ARG A 99 8.24 6.49 43.02
C ARG A 99 9.21 7.52 43.59
N GLY A 100 8.76 8.77 43.63
CA GLY A 100 9.18 9.76 44.61
C GLY A 100 8.26 9.67 45.80
#